data_AF-A0A392PFA1-F1
#
_entry.id   AF-A0A392PFA1-F1
#
_cell.length_a   1.000
_cell.length_b   1.000
_cell.length_c   1.000
_cell.angle_alpha   90.00
_cell.angle_beta   90.00
_cell.angle_gamma   90.00
#
_symmetry.space_group_name_H-M   'P 1'
#
loop_
_entity.id
_entity.type
_entity.pdbx_description
1 polymer ?
#
loop_
_entity_poly.entity_id
_entity_poly.type
_entity_poly.pdbx_seq_one_letter_code
_entity_poly.pdbx_strand_id
1 'polypeptide(L)'
;PSVKSVIQGFLPGLALKIFLIMLPKLIMAMSKMEGYTSFSSLERRSASKYYLFVLVNVFLGSIVTGTAFQQLEQLINQPSSE
;
A
#
# COMPACT_ATOMS: atom_id res chain seq x y z
N PRO A 1 15.69 -8.72 -20.42
CA PRO A 1 16.35 -9.00 -19.11
C PRO A 1 16.39 -7.78 -18.18
N SER A 2 16.96 -6.64 -18.60
CA SER A 2 17.16 -5.46 -17.72
C SER A 2 15.88 -4.68 -17.40
N VAL A 3 14.97 -4.55 -18.37
CA VAL A 3 13.71 -3.80 -18.18
C VAL A 3 12.77 -4.47 -17.17
N LYS A 4 12.71 -5.82 -17.18
CA LYS A 4 11.90 -6.57 -16.19
C LYS A 4 12.40 -6.37 -14.76
N SER A 5 13.71 -6.36 -14.53
CA SER A 5 14.28 -6.18 -13.18
C SER A 5 14.04 -4.77 -12.63
N VAL A 6 14.10 -3.74 -13.49
CA VAL A 6 13.76 -2.36 -13.10
C VAL A 6 12.27 -2.23 -12.77
N ILE A 7 11.39 -2.81 -13.59
CA ILE A 7 9.94 -2.76 -13.35
C ILE A 7 9.57 -3.56 -12.10
N GLN A 8 10.18 -4.72 -11.87
CA GLN A 8 9.79 -5.61 -10.78
C GLN A 8 10.45 -5.24 -9.43
N GLY A 9 11.65 -4.64 -9.45
CA GLY A 9 12.37 -4.24 -8.23
C GLY A 9 12.27 -2.76 -7.85
N PHE A 10 12.16 -1.85 -8.83
CA PHE A 10 12.20 -0.40 -8.58
C PHE A 10 10.82 0.26 -8.66
N LEU A 11 9.98 -0.15 -9.61
CA LEU A 11 8.65 0.43 -9.80
C LEU A 11 7.71 0.26 -8.60
N PRO A 12 7.60 -0.92 -7.94
CA PRO A 12 6.73 -1.05 -6.77
C PRO A 12 7.21 -0.17 -5.60
N GLY A 13 8.52 -0.06 -5.38
CA GLY A 13 9.08 0.83 -4.36
C GLY A 13 8.82 2.31 -4.64
N LEU A 14 8.91 2.73 -5.91
CA LEU A 14 8.60 4.09 -6.34
C LEU A 14 7.11 4.40 -6.22
N ALA A 15 6.25 3.47 -6.67
CA ALA A 15 4.80 3.59 -6.54
C ALA A 15 4.39 3.70 -5.07
N LEU A 16 4.95 2.87 -4.20
CA LEU A 16 4.72 2.93 -2.75
C LEU A 16 5.11 4.31 -2.20
N LYS A 17 6.28 4.81 -2.57
CA LYS A 17 6.80 6.08 -2.07
C LYS A 17 5.94 7.27 -2.53
N ILE A 18 5.46 7.26 -3.77
CA ILE A 18 4.52 8.27 -4.29
C ILE A 18 3.19 8.19 -3.54
N PHE A 19 2.68 6.98 -3.30
CA PHE A 19 1.42 6.75 -2.59
C PHE A 19 1.49 7.23 -1.13
N LEU A 20 2.60 6.93 -0.43
CA LEU A 20 2.85 7.36 0.94
C LEU A 20 3.05 8.88 1.07
N ILE A 21 3.49 9.58 0.02
CA ILE A 21 3.57 11.06 0.04
C ILE A 21 2.19 11.70 -0.19
N MET A 22 1.33 11.05 -1.00
CA MET A 22 -0.01 11.57 -1.30
C MET A 22 -1.00 11.37 -0.15
N LEU A 23 -0.90 10.23 0.55
CA LEU A 23 -1.73 9.87 1.70
C LEU A 23 -1.83 10.93 2.81
N PRO A 24 -0.71 11.41 3.41
CA PRO A 24 -0.78 12.40 4.49
C PRO A 24 -1.34 13.73 3.98
N LYS A 25 -1.08 14.11 2.72
CA LYS A 25 -1.69 15.30 2.11
C LYS A 25 -3.20 15.16 1.98
N LEU A 26 -3.70 13.98 1.57
CA LEU A 26 -5.13 13.70 1.45
C LEU A 26 -5.82 13.69 2.81
N ILE A 27 -5.24 13.02 3.82
CA ILE A 27 -5.83 12.96 5.16
C ILE A 27 -5.77 14.34 5.83
N MET A 28 -4.70 15.12 5.64
CA MET A 28 -4.62 16.48 6.16
C MET A 28 -5.61 17.43 5.45
N ALA A 29 -5.84 17.27 4.14
CA ALA A 29 -6.88 18.01 3.42
C ALA A 29 -8.29 17.67 3.95
N MET A 30 -8.61 16.39 4.12
CA MET A 30 -9.89 15.98 4.72
C MET A 30 -10.04 16.48 6.16
N SER A 31 -8.98 16.43 6.96
CA SER A 31 -9.04 16.87 8.35
C SER A 31 -9.19 18.39 8.46
N LYS A 32 -8.60 19.17 7.53
CA LYS A 32 -8.87 20.62 7.42
C LYS A 32 -10.33 20.92 7.06
N MET A 33 -10.97 20.10 6.22
CA MET A 33 -12.40 20.24 5.93
C MET A 33 -13.29 19.83 7.12
N GLU A 34 -12.86 18.90 7.97
CA GLU A 34 -13.58 18.48 9.18
C GLU A 34 -13.60 19.58 10.28
N GLY A 35 -12.84 20.67 10.14
CA GLY A 35 -13.03 21.89 10.97
C GLY A 35 -12.59 21.78 12.43
N TYR A 36 -11.61 20.94 12.76
CA TYR A 36 -11.14 20.84 14.15
C TYR A 36 -10.34 22.06 14.59
N THR A 37 -10.61 22.50 15.82
CA THR A 37 -10.02 23.70 16.46
C THR A 37 -8.55 23.54 16.88
N SER A 38 -7.99 22.32 16.87
CA SER A 38 -6.59 22.06 17.26
C SER A 38 -5.86 21.14 16.29
N PHE A 39 -4.70 21.60 15.80
CA PHE A 39 -3.81 20.88 14.90
C PHE A 39 -3.24 19.59 15.50
N SER A 40 -2.96 19.56 16.80
CA SER A 40 -2.31 18.39 17.44
C SER A 40 -3.25 17.19 17.53
N SER A 41 -4.55 17.41 17.80
CA SER A 41 -5.56 16.34 17.77
C SER A 41 -5.83 15.85 16.35
N LEU A 42 -5.74 16.76 15.38
CA LEU A 42 -5.90 16.48 13.96
C LEU A 42 -4.83 15.51 13.47
N GLU A 43 -3.57 15.86 13.72
CA GLU A 43 -2.40 15.10 13.30
C GLU A 43 -2.39 13.72 13.94
N ARG A 44 -2.71 13.62 15.24
CA ARG A 44 -2.75 12.32 15.93
C ARG A 44 -3.80 11.39 15.35
N ARG A 45 -5.02 11.90 15.09
CA ARG A 45 -6.08 11.09 14.46
C ARG A 45 -5.76 10.75 13.00
N SER A 46 -5.19 11.70 12.25
CA SER A 46 -4.74 11.50 10.87
C SER A 46 -3.65 10.43 10.79
N ALA A 47 -2.68 10.45 11.69
CA ALA A 47 -1.61 9.45 11.79
C ALA A 47 -2.15 8.06 12.14
N SER A 48 -3.13 7.95 13.04
CA SER A 48 -3.78 6.66 13.32
C SER A 48 -4.53 6.11 12.10
N LYS A 49 -5.27 6.95 11.37
CA LYS A 49 -5.94 6.56 10.11
C LYS A 49 -4.91 6.14 9.05
N TYR A 50 -3.80 6.86 8.93
CA TYR A 50 -2.70 6.53 8.03
C TYR A 50 -2.06 5.18 8.38
N TYR A 51 -1.79 4.93 9.66
CA TYR A 51 -1.22 3.67 10.12
C TYR A 51 -2.12 2.48 9.78
N LEU A 52 -3.42 2.58 10.06
CA LEU A 52 -4.39 1.54 9.71
C LEU A 52 -4.46 1.30 8.19
N PHE A 53 -4.41 2.37 7.40
CA PHE A 53 -4.41 2.26 5.94
C PHE A 53 -3.18 1.51 5.43
N VAL A 54 -1.98 1.86 5.92
CA VAL A 54 -0.72 1.20 5.56
C VAL A 54 -0.73 -0.26 6.01
N LEU A 55 -1.20 -0.55 7.22
CA LEU A 55 -1.25 -1.91 7.75
C LEU A 55 -2.13 -2.82 6.87
N VAL A 56 -3.32 -2.38 6.48
CA VAL A 56 -4.25 -3.22 5.71
C VAL A 56 -3.89 -3.25 4.23
N ASN A 57 -3.68 -2.10 3.59
CA ASN A 57 -3.50 -2.06 2.14
C ASN A 57 -2.07 -2.40 1.71
N VAL A 58 -1.08 -1.89 2.43
CA VAL A 58 0.32 -2.09 2.05
C VAL A 58 0.85 -3.37 2.65
N PHE A 59 0.70 -3.59 3.95
CA PHE A 59 1.29 -4.77 4.59
C PHE A 59 0.48 -6.05 4.32
N LEU A 60 -0.79 -6.12 4.74
CA LEU A 60 -1.61 -7.31 4.52
C LEU A 60 -1.87 -7.55 3.03
N GLY A 61 -2.21 -6.49 2.28
CA GLY A 61 -2.40 -6.58 0.83
C GLY A 61 -1.18 -7.12 0.08
N SER A 62 0.03 -6.70 0.44
CA SER A 62 1.25 -7.23 -0.20
C SER A 62 1.51 -8.69 0.15
N ILE A 63 1.24 -9.10 1.39
CA ILE A 63 1.42 -10.50 1.81
C ILE A 63 0.41 -11.38 1.07
N VAL A 64 -0.88 -11.06 1.14
CA VAL A 64 -1.95 -11.85 0.51
C VAL A 64 -1.75 -11.94 -1.00
N THR A 65 -1.44 -10.81 -1.64
CA THR A 65 -1.19 -10.77 -3.09
C THR A 65 0.07 -11.56 -3.44
N GLY A 66 1.16 -11.42 -2.66
CA GLY A 66 2.40 -12.18 -2.86
C GLY A 66 2.18 -13.69 -2.77
N THR A 67 1.48 -14.16 -1.73
CA THR A 67 1.17 -15.58 -1.55
C THR A 67 0.22 -16.09 -2.62
N ALA A 68 -0.81 -15.31 -2.99
CA ALA A 68 -1.76 -15.67 -4.03
C ALA A 68 -1.08 -15.79 -5.40
N PHE A 69 -0.17 -14.87 -5.74
CA PHE A 69 0.62 -14.97 -6.97
C PHE A 69 1.53 -16.19 -6.97
N GLN A 70 2.17 -16.51 -5.85
CA GLN A 70 2.99 -17.73 -5.74
C GLN A 70 2.15 -19.01 -5.91
N GLN A 71 0.95 -19.05 -5.33
CA GLN A 71 0.03 -20.18 -5.50
C GLN A 71 -0.55 -20.29 -6.91
N LEU A 72 -0.85 -19.17 -7.57
CA LEU A 72 -1.23 -19.15 -8.97
C LEU A 72 -0.10 -19.64 -9.89
N GLU A 73 1.14 -19.24 -9.64
CA GLU A 73 2.30 -19.78 -10.38
C GLU A 73 2.48 -21.28 -10.13
N GLN A 74 2.26 -21.76 -8.91
CA GLN A 74 2.29 -23.21 -8.62
C GLN A 74 1.18 -23.97 -9.37
N LEU A 75 -0.04 -23.45 -9.39
CA LEU A 75 -1.17 -24.06 -10.12
C LEU A 75 -0.97 -24.05 -11.65
N ILE A 76 -0.32 -23.02 -12.20
CA ILE A 76 -0.01 -22.93 -13.63
C ILE A 76 1.13 -23.87 -14.03
N ASN A 77 2.17 -24.00 -13.19
CA ASN A 77 3.35 -24.82 -13.50
C ASN A 77 3.19 -26.30 -13.12
N GLN A 78 2.31 -26.61 -12.16
CA GLN A 78 1.80 -27.94 -11.90
C GLN A 78 0.26 -27.88 -11.99
N PRO A 79 -0.31 -27.94 -13.21
CA PRO A 79 -1.73 -28.23 -13.31
C PRO A 79 -1.88 -29.64 -12.73
N SER A 80 -2.55 -29.74 -11.58
CA SER A 80 -2.95 -31.01 -11.00
C SER A 80 -3.56 -31.86 -12.11
N SER A 81 -2.82 -32.88 -12.54
CA SER A 81 -3.27 -33.86 -13.51
C SER A 81 -4.25 -34.79 -12.80
N GLU A 82 -5.52 -34.40 -12.83
CA GLU A 82 -6.65 -35.32 -12.88
C GLU A 82 -7.50 -34.97 -14.10
#